data_AF-A0AAV7MBI4-F1
#
_entry.id   AF-A0AAV7MBI4-F1
#
_cell.length_a   1.000
_cell.length_b   1.000
_cell.length_c   1.000
_cell.angle_alpha   90.00
_cell.angle_beta   90.00
_cell.angle_gamma   90.00
#
_symmetry.space_group_name_H-M   'P 1'
#
loop_
_entity.id
_entity.type
_entity.pdbx_description
1 polymer ?
#
loop_
_entity_poly.entity_id
_entity_poly.type
_entity_poly.pdbx_seq_one_letter_code
_entity_poly.pdbx_strand_id
1 'polypeptide(L)'
;MTLYRMISPRFKEVLMKLFAKHLFMKASHNGLLNLWQGNKDLLSYITSFNRLLEETEWPAEKRTSLFYRGLQDDLKDVLAQIVEPPTECSEFIDLVVRLDHRLSERKGETFRVDTRLVVLKTEKN
;
A
#
# COMPACT_ATOMS: atom_id res chain seq x y z
N MET A 1 35.94 37.94 23.84
CA MET A 1 35.49 36.55 24.05
C MET A 1 34.00 36.43 23.69
N THR A 2 33.66 36.08 22.45
CA THR A 2 32.38 35.43 22.02
C THR A 2 32.39 35.19 20.50
N LEU A 3 33.26 34.28 20.03
CA LEU A 3 33.25 33.78 18.64
C LEU A 3 32.32 32.57 18.52
N TYR A 4 31.02 32.74 18.79
CA TYR A 4 30.04 31.65 18.59
C TYR A 4 28.76 32.10 17.89
N ARG A 5 28.81 33.16 17.09
CA ARG A 5 27.57 33.76 16.55
C ARG A 5 27.58 33.95 15.05
N MET A 6 27.69 32.84 14.32
CA MET A 6 26.89 32.64 13.10
C MET A 6 27.21 31.26 12.54
N ILE A 7 26.47 30.25 13.01
CA ILE A 7 25.97 29.31 12.01
C ILE A 7 25.12 30.18 11.08
N SER A 8 25.58 30.39 9.85
CA SER A 8 24.87 31.17 8.84
C SER A 8 23.40 30.74 8.81
N PRO A 9 22.42 31.67 8.80
CA PRO A 9 20.99 31.33 8.71
C PRO A 9 20.71 30.35 7.56
N ARG A 10 21.43 30.51 6.45
CA ARG A 10 21.37 29.62 5.30
C ARG A 10 21.90 28.22 5.59
N PHE A 11 22.98 28.09 6.36
CA PHE A 11 23.48 26.78 6.81
C PHE A 11 22.47 26.12 7.74
N LYS A 12 21.86 26.87 8.68
CA LYS A 12 20.82 26.35 9.56
C LYS A 12 19.62 25.84 8.77
N GLU A 13 19.14 26.60 7.78
CA GLU A 13 18.02 26.18 6.93
C GLU A 13 18.34 24.91 6.14
N VAL A 14 19.51 24.86 5.50
CA VAL A 14 19.95 23.68 4.75
C VAL A 14 20.11 22.47 5.68
N LEU A 15 20.73 22.65 6.84
CA LEU A 15 20.91 21.60 7.84
C LEU A 15 19.56 21.08 8.33
N MET A 16 18.62 21.96 8.66
CA MET A 16 17.27 21.56 9.09
C MET A 16 16.50 20.84 7.99
N LYS A 17 16.59 21.29 6.73
CA LYS A 17 15.98 20.59 5.59
C LYS A 17 16.57 19.19 5.40
N LEU A 18 17.89 19.04 5.51
CA LEU A 18 18.56 17.74 5.37
C LEU A 18 18.20 16.79 6.52
N PHE A 19 18.22 17.27 7.77
CA PHE A 19 17.81 16.47 8.92
C PHE A 19 16.34 16.08 8.85
N ALA A 20 15.44 17.02 8.52
CA ALA A 20 14.02 16.72 8.36
C ALA A 20 13.78 15.68 7.27
N LYS A 21 14.43 15.83 6.11
CA LYS A 21 14.37 14.85 5.01
C LYS A 21 14.85 13.46 5.48
N HIS A 22 15.99 13.38 6.14
CA HIS A 22 16.53 12.10 6.61
C HIS A 22 15.65 11.43 7.69
N LEU A 23 15.15 12.20 8.64
CA LEU A 23 14.21 11.71 9.66
C LEU A 23 12.91 11.22 9.03
N PHE A 24 12.39 11.96 8.04
CA PHE A 24 11.20 11.59 7.28
C PHE A 24 11.42 10.30 6.49
N MET A 25 12.52 10.17 5.73
CA MET A 25 12.86 8.95 5.00
C MET A 25 12.96 7.74 5.94
N LYS A 26 13.58 7.90 7.12
CA LYS A 26 13.67 6.81 8.11
C LYS A 26 12.29 6.44 8.66
N ALA A 27 11.43 7.42 8.91
CA ALA A 27 10.07 7.20 9.36
C ALA A 27 9.22 6.50 8.29
N SER A 28 9.29 6.92 7.03
CA SER A 28 8.57 6.29 5.91
C SER A 28 9.09 4.89 5.61
N HIS A 29 10.41 4.66 5.73
CA HIS A 29 11.01 3.31 5.61
C HIS A 29 10.49 2.35 6.68
N ASN A 30 10.47 2.79 7.95
CA ASN A 30 9.89 2.02 9.05
C ASN A 30 8.37 1.87 8.90
N GLY A 31 7.68 2.89 8.40
CA GLY A 31 6.25 2.87 8.14
C GLY A 31 5.89 1.81 7.09
N LEU A 32 6.67 1.70 6.02
CA LEU A 32 6.47 0.70 4.98
C LEU A 32 6.74 -0.72 5.49
N LEU A 33 7.81 -0.92 6.29
CA LEU A 33 8.14 -2.22 6.88
C LEU A 33 7.09 -2.73 7.89
N ASN A 34 6.42 -1.80 8.56
CA ASN A 34 5.37 -2.09 9.54
C ASN A 34 3.95 -1.96 8.94
N LEU A 35 3.83 -1.70 7.64
CA LEU A 35 2.53 -1.54 6.99
C LEU A 35 1.83 -2.90 6.92
N TRP A 36 0.68 -2.99 7.56
CA TRP A 36 -0.14 -4.19 7.59
C TRP A 36 -1.58 -3.83 7.23
N GLN A 37 -2.19 -4.62 6.34
CA GLN A 37 -3.58 -4.45 5.92
C GLN A 37 -4.53 -4.64 7.11
N GLY A 38 -4.27 -5.64 7.96
CA GLY A 38 -5.07 -5.90 9.15
C GLY A 38 -6.53 -6.15 8.80
N ASN A 39 -7.47 -5.42 9.40
CA ASN A 39 -8.91 -5.50 9.08
C ASN A 39 -9.37 -4.40 8.09
N LYS A 40 -8.44 -3.66 7.48
CA LYS A 40 -8.77 -2.60 6.53
C LYS A 40 -9.06 -3.18 5.16
N ASP A 41 -9.87 -2.44 4.40
CA ASP A 41 -10.10 -2.73 2.98
C ASP A 41 -8.79 -2.66 2.19
N LEU A 42 -8.72 -3.45 1.12
CA LEU A 42 -7.53 -3.56 0.28
C LEU A 42 -7.17 -2.21 -0.37
N LEU A 43 -8.14 -1.41 -0.79
CA LEU A 43 -7.91 -0.12 -1.46
C LEU A 43 -7.22 0.90 -0.54
N SER A 44 -7.65 0.97 0.71
CA SER A 44 -7.04 1.81 1.75
C SER A 44 -5.59 1.38 2.03
N TYR A 45 -5.33 0.07 2.04
CA TYR A 45 -3.99 -0.48 2.16
C TYR A 45 -3.11 -0.11 0.95
N ILE A 46 -3.58 -0.31 -0.28
CA ILE A 46 -2.86 0.05 -1.52
C ILE A 46 -2.51 1.53 -1.54
N THR A 47 -3.48 2.39 -1.19
CA THR A 47 -3.26 3.85 -1.14
C THR A 47 -2.16 4.22 -0.16
N SER A 48 -2.19 3.62 1.03
CA SER A 48 -1.16 3.86 2.07
C SER A 48 0.22 3.35 1.64
N PHE A 49 0.25 2.19 0.99
CA PHE A 49 1.47 1.57 0.47
C PHE A 49 2.11 2.43 -0.63
N ASN A 50 1.33 2.88 -1.62
CA ASN A 50 1.82 3.74 -2.70
C ASN A 50 2.34 5.08 -2.18
N ARG A 51 1.64 5.70 -1.23
CA ARG A 51 2.12 6.93 -0.60
C ARG A 51 3.49 6.75 0.05
N LEU A 52 3.67 5.67 0.81
CA LEU A 52 4.94 5.38 1.48
C LEU A 52 6.05 4.99 0.48
N LEU A 53 5.71 4.34 -0.63
CA LEU A 53 6.65 4.03 -1.71
C LEU A 53 7.13 5.28 -2.45
N GLU A 54 6.27 6.27 -2.70
CA GLU A 54 6.69 7.54 -3.32
C GLU A 54 7.69 8.31 -2.45
N GLU A 55 7.56 8.18 -1.14
CA GLU A 55 8.43 8.80 -0.15
C GLU A 55 9.77 8.05 0.05
N THR A 56 9.93 6.85 -0.53
CA THR A 56 11.06 5.96 -0.26
C THR A 56 11.64 5.31 -1.53
N GLU A 57 12.96 5.37 -1.70
CA GLU A 57 13.64 4.77 -2.86
C GLU A 57 13.86 3.26 -2.68
N TRP A 58 12.79 2.47 -2.60
CA TRP A 58 12.92 1.01 -2.58
C TRP A 58 13.19 0.44 -3.97
N PRO A 59 14.12 -0.53 -4.09
CA PRO A 59 14.33 -1.28 -5.32
C PRO A 59 13.04 -1.95 -5.78
N ALA A 60 12.74 -1.89 -7.08
CA ALA A 60 11.53 -2.48 -7.67
C ALA A 60 11.34 -3.95 -7.26
N GLU A 61 12.43 -4.72 -7.28
CA GLU A 61 12.50 -6.14 -6.90
C GLU A 61 11.97 -6.44 -5.49
N LYS A 62 12.02 -5.48 -4.57
CA LYS A 62 11.60 -5.68 -3.17
C LYS A 62 10.19 -5.18 -2.89
N ARG A 63 9.60 -4.38 -3.80
CA ARG A 63 8.27 -3.78 -3.60
C ARG A 63 7.19 -4.86 -3.53
N THR A 64 7.24 -5.84 -4.43
CA THR A 64 6.30 -6.96 -4.47
C THR A 64 6.34 -7.78 -3.19
N SER A 65 7.54 -8.11 -2.69
CA SER A 65 7.70 -8.84 -1.42
C SER A 65 7.21 -8.05 -0.21
N LEU A 66 7.43 -6.73 -0.19
CA LEU A 66 6.94 -5.85 0.88
C LEU A 66 5.41 -5.76 0.87
N PHE A 67 4.82 -5.61 -0.31
CA PHE A 67 3.37 -5.60 -0.48
C PHE A 67 2.75 -6.92 -0.02
N TYR A 68 3.27 -8.05 -0.50
CA TYR A 68 2.80 -9.39 -0.13
C TYR A 68 2.82 -9.63 1.39
N ARG A 69 3.90 -9.22 2.08
CA ARG A 69 4.03 -9.36 3.53
C ARG A 69 2.88 -8.69 4.30
N GLY A 70 2.44 -7.52 3.82
CA GLY A 70 1.43 -6.72 4.51
C GLY A 70 -0.02 -7.15 4.26
N LEU A 71 -0.28 -8.02 3.27
CA LEU A 71 -1.62 -8.49 2.94
C LEU A 71 -2.29 -9.28 4.07
N GLN A 72 -3.62 -9.34 4.03
CA GLN A 72 -4.42 -10.26 4.84
C GLN A 72 -4.14 -11.72 4.46
N ASP A 73 -4.28 -12.61 5.44
CA ASP A 73 -3.97 -14.03 5.27
C ASP A 73 -4.91 -14.74 4.29
N ASP A 74 -6.21 -14.40 4.29
CA ASP A 74 -7.18 -14.87 3.27
C ASP A 74 -6.67 -14.64 1.84
N LEU A 75 -6.08 -13.47 1.57
CA LEU A 75 -5.53 -13.13 0.25
C LEU A 75 -4.23 -13.89 -0.02
N LYS A 76 -3.36 -14.06 0.99
CA LYS A 76 -2.12 -14.84 0.86
C LYS A 76 -2.41 -16.31 0.55
N ASP A 77 -3.43 -16.89 1.17
CA ASP A 77 -3.82 -18.30 0.96
C ASP A 77 -4.30 -18.54 -0.48
N VAL A 78 -5.00 -17.57 -1.07
CA VAL A 78 -5.40 -17.64 -2.49
C VAL A 78 -4.21 -17.40 -3.41
N LEU A 79 -3.33 -16.46 -3.07
CA LEU A 79 -2.09 -16.18 -3.82
C LEU A 79 -1.15 -17.39 -3.83
N ALA A 80 -1.08 -18.16 -2.74
CA ALA A 80 -0.26 -19.36 -2.65
C ALA A 80 -0.68 -20.47 -3.63
N GLN A 81 -1.90 -20.41 -4.17
CA GLN A 81 -2.41 -21.35 -5.17
C GLN A 81 -2.03 -20.96 -6.61
N ILE A 82 -1.45 -19.77 -6.81
CA ILE A 82 -1.04 -19.28 -8.11
C ILE A 82 0.40 -19.72 -8.39
N VAL A 83 0.57 -20.53 -9.44
CA VAL A 83 1.86 -21.15 -9.79
C VAL A 83 2.90 -20.11 -10.24
N GLU A 84 2.46 -19.04 -10.90
CA GLU A 84 3.33 -17.98 -11.42
C GLU A 84 2.68 -16.60 -11.20
N PRO A 85 2.85 -16.00 -10.01
CA PRO A 85 2.41 -14.63 -9.79
C PRO A 85 3.34 -13.63 -10.52
N PRO A 86 2.81 -12.47 -10.97
CA PRO A 86 3.63 -11.42 -11.56
C PRO A 86 4.76 -10.96 -10.63
N THR A 87 5.94 -10.75 -11.18
CA THR A 87 7.10 -10.22 -10.44
C THR A 87 7.03 -8.71 -10.27
N GLU A 88 6.44 -8.01 -11.25
CA GLU A 88 6.25 -6.57 -11.25
C GLU A 88 5.18 -6.15 -10.24
N CYS A 89 5.51 -5.15 -9.41
CA CYS A 89 4.66 -4.77 -8.28
C CYS A 89 3.28 -4.24 -8.72
N SER A 90 3.20 -3.51 -9.83
CA SER A 90 1.91 -3.00 -10.36
C SER A 90 1.00 -4.14 -10.81
N GLU A 91 1.55 -5.08 -11.58
CA GLU A 91 0.80 -6.24 -12.07
C GLU A 91 0.38 -7.16 -10.92
N PHE A 92 1.22 -7.28 -9.90
CA PHE A 92 0.91 -8.00 -8.67
C PHE A 92 -0.25 -7.34 -7.91
N ILE A 93 -0.25 -6.01 -7.77
CA ILE A 93 -1.35 -5.28 -7.14
C ILE A 93 -2.66 -5.51 -7.92
N ASP A 94 -2.63 -5.44 -9.25
CA ASP A 94 -3.80 -5.69 -10.09
C ASP A 94 -4.35 -7.11 -9.92
N LEU A 95 -3.46 -8.10 -9.80
CA LEU A 95 -3.84 -9.47 -9.49
C LEU A 95 -4.56 -9.56 -8.14
N VAL A 96 -4.00 -8.95 -7.10
CA VAL A 96 -4.56 -8.97 -5.75
C VAL A 96 -5.93 -8.31 -5.70
N VAL A 97 -6.13 -7.18 -6.40
CA VAL A 97 -7.43 -6.52 -6.52
C VAL A 97 -8.48 -7.46 -7.13
N ARG A 98 -8.15 -8.19 -8.20
CA ARG A 98 -9.08 -9.17 -8.79
C ARG A 98 -9.43 -10.30 -7.83
N LEU A 99 -8.47 -10.77 -7.05
CA LEU A 99 -8.69 -11.83 -6.05
C LEU A 99 -9.59 -11.35 -4.90
N ASP A 100 -9.38 -10.12 -4.43
CA ASP A 100 -10.20 -9.50 -3.39
C ASP A 100 -11.66 -9.35 -3.83
N HIS A 101 -11.90 -8.87 -5.06
CA HIS A 101 -13.23 -8.85 -5.65
C HIS A 101 -13.86 -10.24 -5.68
N ARG A 102 -13.14 -11.27 -6.13
CA ARG A 102 -13.65 -12.65 -6.18
C ARG A 102 -13.94 -13.22 -4.79
N LEU A 103 -13.11 -12.92 -3.80
CA LEU A 103 -13.35 -13.32 -2.40
C LEU A 103 -14.57 -12.61 -1.81
N SER A 104 -14.70 -11.31 -2.07
CA SER A 104 -15.86 -10.53 -1.67
C SER A 104 -17.14 -11.00 -2.37
N GLU A 105 -17.06 -11.41 -3.64
CA GLU A 105 -18.19 -12.01 -4.36
C GLU A 105 -18.61 -13.34 -3.75
N ARG A 106 -17.68 -14.21 -3.36
CA ARG A 106 -18.00 -15.48 -2.66
C ARG A 106 -18.58 -15.28 -1.26
N LYS A 107 -18.00 -14.36 -0.48
CA LYS A 107 -18.55 -13.95 0.82
C LYS A 107 -19.93 -13.32 0.63
N GLY A 108 -20.09 -12.54 -0.44
CA GLY A 108 -21.34 -11.98 -0.91
C GLY A 108 -22.34 -13.04 -1.35
N GLU A 109 -21.98 -14.07 -2.10
CA GLU A 109 -22.87 -15.19 -2.50
C GLU A 109 -23.35 -15.99 -1.28
N THR A 110 -22.52 -16.08 -0.24
CA THR A 110 -22.90 -16.70 1.03
C THR A 110 -23.82 -15.78 1.86
N PHE A 111 -23.74 -14.45 1.66
CA PHE A 111 -24.56 -13.42 2.33
C PHE A 111 -25.77 -12.95 1.49
N ARG A 112 -25.83 -13.23 0.18
CA ARG A 112 -26.82 -12.74 -0.77
C ARG A 112 -27.89 -13.79 -1.05
N VAL A 113 -28.52 -14.24 0.04
CA VAL A 113 -29.98 -14.21 0.05
C VAL A 113 -30.38 -12.83 0.57
N ASP A 114 -30.07 -11.77 -0.20
CA ASP A 114 -30.74 -10.48 0.01
C ASP A 114 -30.79 -9.62 -1.27
N THR A 115 -31.91 -9.83 -1.97
CA THR A 115 -32.77 -8.87 -2.67
C THR A 115 -32.27 -7.42 -2.76
N ARG A 116 -31.68 -7.01 -3.90
CA ARG A 116 -31.78 -5.62 -4.43
C ARG A 116 -31.15 -5.34 -5.80
N LEU A 117 -30.41 -6.27 -6.43
CA LEU A 117 -29.79 -5.99 -7.75
C LEU A 117 -30.54 -6.55 -8.97
N VAL A 118 -31.76 -7.09 -8.82
CA VAL A 118 -32.52 -7.61 -9.98
C VAL A 118 -33.22 -6.49 -10.78
N VAL A 119 -33.35 -5.27 -10.25
CA VAL A 119 -34.29 -4.27 -10.82
C VAL A 119 -33.69 -3.31 -11.87
N LEU A 120 -32.36 -3.24 -12.06
CA LEU A 120 -31.78 -2.18 -12.92
C LEU A 120 -31.32 -2.61 -14.31
N LYS A 121 -31.67 -3.82 -14.79
CA LYS A 121 -31.31 -4.25 -16.15
C LYS A 121 -32.48 -4.38 -17.14
N THR A 122 -33.67 -3.94 -16.77
CA THR A 122 -34.84 -3.91 -17.64
C THR A 122 -35.32 -2.48 -17.85
N GLU A 123 -34.48 -1.59 -18.37
CA GLU A 123 -34.96 -0.31 -18.95
C GLU A 123 -33.80 0.39 -19.68
N LYS A 124 -33.45 -0.16 -20.84
CA LYS A 124 -32.99 0.58 -22.03
C LYS A 124 -32.79 -0.41 -23.15
N ASN A 125 -33.91 -0.78 -23.76
CA ASN A 125 -33.99 -1.15 -25.17
C ASN A 125 -35.06 -0.26 -25.79
#